data_AF-A0A1C6DJX0-F1
#
_entry.id   AF-A0A1C6DJX0-F1
#
_cell.length_a   1.000
_cell.length_b   1.000
_cell.length_c   1.000
_cell.angle_alpha   90.00
_cell.angle_beta   90.00
_cell.angle_gamma   90.00
#
_symmetry.space_group_name_H-M   'P 1'
#
loop_
_entity.id
_entity.type
_entity.pdbx_description
1 polymer ?
#
loop_
_entity_poly.entity_id
_entity_poly.type
_entity_poly.pdbx_seq_one_letter_code
_entity_poly.pdbx_strand_id
1 'polypeptide(L)' 'MLIILLIIFVIYLLAMYFTYYCAVRGLIYYLATKHSDWISVNKTKELTRMAMKRTIKEFFGKV' A
#
# COMPACT_ATOMS: atom_id res chain seq x y z
N MET A 1 -28.76 12.39 -5.47
CA MET A 1 -28.16 11.41 -6.40
C MET A 1 -26.66 11.62 -6.57
N LEU A 2 -26.20 12.82 -6.96
CA LEU A 2 -24.78 13.14 -7.19
C LEU A 2 -23.90 12.97 -5.92
N ILE A 3 -24.42 13.38 -4.76
CA ILE A 3 -23.74 13.24 -3.46
C ILE A 3 -23.57 11.76 -3.07
N ILE A 4 -24.57 10.92 -3.35
CA ILE A 4 -24.53 9.48 -3.04
C ILE A 4 -23.47 8.79 -3.91
N LEU A 5 -23.41 9.13 -5.19
CA LEU A 5 -22.37 8.65 -6.11
C LEU A 5 -20.96 9.05 -5.63
N LEU A 6 -20.80 10.28 -5.16
CA LEU A 6 -19.52 10.76 -4.62
C LEU A 6 -19.07 9.94 -3.40
N ILE A 7 -20.00 9.65 -2.48
CA ILE A 7 -19.74 8.87 -1.28
C ILE A 7 -19.31 7.43 -1.65
N ILE A 8 -20.01 6.79 -2.60
CA ILE A 8 -19.66 5.44 -3.06
C ILE A 8 -18.27 5.43 -3.69
N PHE A 9 -17.93 6.45 -4.49
CA PHE A 9 -16.62 6.55 -5.12
C PHE A 9 -15.48 6.72 -4.11
N VAL A 10 -15.70 7.53 -3.06
CA VAL A 10 -14.74 7.70 -1.96
C VAL A 10 -14.54 6.40 -1.19
N ILE A 11 -15.61 5.67 -0.88
CA ILE A 11 -15.53 4.37 -0.20
C ILE A 11 -14.76 3.36 -1.07
N TYR A 12 -15.00 3.34 -2.37
CA TYR A 12 -14.27 2.49 -3.31
C TYR A 12 -12.77 2.78 -3.31
N LEU A 13 -12.38 4.05 -3.36
CA LEU A 13 -10.98 4.46 -3.31
C LEU A 13 -10.31 4.09 -1.97
N LEU A 14 -11.02 4.27 -0.86
CA LEU A 14 -10.53 3.87 0.46
C LEU A 14 -10.35 2.36 0.56
N ALA A 15 -11.26 1.57 0.00
CA ALA A 15 -11.16 0.11 -0.03
C ALA A 15 -9.97 -0.37 -0.89
N MET A 16 -9.76 0.24 -2.06
CA MET A 16 -8.58 0.01 -2.91
C MET A 16 -7.28 0.32 -2.16
N TYR A 17 -7.22 1.46 -1.50
CA TYR A 17 -6.05 1.88 -0.73
C TYR A 17 -5.78 0.94 0.46
N PHE A 18 -6.83 0.54 1.17
CA PHE A 18 -6.72 -0.41 2.29
C PHE A 18 -6.21 -1.78 1.82
N THR A 19 -6.72 -2.26 0.69
CA THR A 19 -6.32 -3.54 0.09
C THR A 19 -4.86 -3.49 -0.35
N TYR A 20 -4.45 -2.41 -1.00
CA TYR A 20 -3.06 -2.19 -1.40
C TYR A 20 -2.12 -2.13 -0.18
N TYR A 21 -2.50 -1.40 0.86
CA TYR A 21 -1.73 -1.32 2.10
C TYR A 21 -1.57 -2.70 2.76
N CYS A 22 -2.65 -3.48 2.85
CA CYS A 22 -2.62 -4.83 3.39
C CYS A 22 -1.78 -5.78 2.53
N ALA A 23 -1.90 -5.72 1.20
CA ALA A 23 -1.13 -6.57 0.29
C ALA A 23 0.37 -6.29 0.38
N VAL A 24 0.78 -5.01 0.38
CA VAL A 24 2.18 -4.62 0.51
C VAL A 24 2.73 -5.03 1.87
N ARG A 25 1.97 -4.82 2.95
CA ARG A 25 2.41 -5.20 4.31
C ARG A 25 2.50 -6.71 4.46
N GLY A 26 1.56 -7.46 3.90
CA GLY A 26 1.56 -8.92 3.87
C GLY A 26 2.73 -9.50 3.08
N LEU A 27 3.01 -8.95 1.90
CA LEU A 27 4.15 -9.32 1.06
C LEU A 27 5.47 -9.08 1.80
N ILE A 28 5.58 -7.91 2.44
CA ILE A 28 6.77 -7.53 3.19
C ILE A 28 6.94 -8.38 4.45
N TYR A 29 5.85 -8.71 5.14
CA TYR A 29 5.87 -9.62 6.28
C TYR A 29 6.29 -11.03 5.85
N TYR A 30 5.77 -11.51 4.72
CA TYR A 30 6.15 -12.80 4.13
C TYR A 30 7.64 -12.84 3.74
N LEU A 31 8.15 -11.78 3.12
CA LEU A 31 9.58 -11.66 2.79
C LEU A 31 10.45 -11.62 4.06
N ALA A 32 10.01 -10.89 5.09
CA ALA A 32 10.71 -10.79 6.36
C ALA A 32 10.72 -12.14 7.11
N THR A 33 9.63 -12.91 7.11
CA THR A 33 9.56 -14.21 7.78
C THR A 33 10.24 -15.32 7.00
N LYS A 34 10.20 -15.30 5.67
CA LYS A 34 10.83 -16.33 4.83
C LYS A 34 12.34 -16.11 4.63
N HIS A 35 12.81 -14.87 4.73
CA HIS A 35 14.24 -14.51 4.67
C HIS A 35 14.77 -13.98 6.02
N SER A 36 14.24 -14.55 7.11
CA SER A 36 14.31 -14.16 8.54
C SER A 36 15.64 -13.68 9.13
N ASP A 37 16.78 -13.76 8.44
CA ASP A 37 18.06 -13.34 9.04
C ASP A 37 18.50 -11.92 8.68
N TRP A 38 17.92 -11.28 7.64
CA TRP A 38 18.55 -10.06 7.06
C TRP A 38 17.74 -8.76 7.12
N ILE A 39 16.44 -8.79 7.41
CA ILE A 39 15.61 -7.59 7.36
C ILE A 39 14.99 -7.32 8.72
N SER A 40 15.63 -6.42 9.47
CA SER A 40 15.08 -5.88 10.73
C SER A 40 13.73 -5.21 10.47
N VAL A 41 12.82 -5.29 11.44
CA VAL A 41 11.47 -4.68 11.38
C VAL A 41 11.49 -3.19 10.99
N ASN A 42 12.57 -2.47 11.33
CA ASN A 42 12.77 -1.09 10.89
C ASN A 42 13.02 -0.99 9.37
N LYS A 43 13.86 -1.85 8.81
CA LYS A 43 14.16 -1.91 7.37
C LYS A 43 12.92 -2.32 6.58
N THR A 44 12.12 -3.23 7.14
CA THR A 44 10.80 -3.64 6.64
C THR A 44 9.85 -2.45 6.48
N LYS A 45 9.69 -1.63 7.53
CA LYS A 45 8.86 -0.40 7.49
C LYS A 45 9.37 0.60 6.46
N GLU A 46 10.68 0.74 6.33
CA GLU A 46 11.29 1.67 5.37
C GLU A 46 11.06 1.22 3.92
N LEU A 47 11.19 -0.08 3.64
CA LEU A 47 10.83 -0.67 2.35
C LEU A 47 9.34 -0.51 2.04
N THR A 48 8.45 -0.73 3.01
CA THR A 48 7.01 -0.47 2.84
C THR A 48 6.77 0.99 2.45
N ARG A 49 7.43 1.92 3.15
CA ARG A 49 7.30 3.36 2.86
C ARG A 49 7.81 3.71 1.47
N MET A 50 8.94 3.15 1.05
CA MET A 50 9.50 3.38 -0.29
C MET A 50 8.61 2.79 -1.39
N ALA A 51 8.15 1.55 -1.24
CA ALA A 51 7.25 0.91 -2.20
C ALA A 51 5.94 1.69 -2.34
N MET A 52 5.33 2.08 -1.22
CA MET A 52 4.13 2.91 -1.20
C MET A 52 4.35 4.27 -1.88
N LYS A 53 5.47 4.96 -1.58
CA LYS A 53 5.79 6.25 -2.20
C LYS A 53 6.00 6.11 -3.71
N ARG A 54 6.61 5.00 -4.16
CA ARG A 54 6.82 4.70 -5.57
C ARG A 54 5.52 4.38 -6.29
N THR A 55 4.65 3.57 -5.70
CA THR A 55 3.33 3.29 -6.29
C THR A 55 2.44 4.53 -6.30
N ILE A 56 2.47 5.38 -5.26
CA ILE A 56 1.78 6.68 -5.31
C ILE A 56 2.34 7.53 -6.45
N LYS A 57 3.67 7.56 -6.63
CA LYS A 57 4.30 8.28 -7.75
C LYS A 57 3.92 7.68 -9.11
N GLU A 58 3.77 6.37 -9.24
CA GLU A 58 3.40 5.72 -10.51
C GLU A 58 1.89 5.82 -10.82
N PHE A 59 1.03 5.85 -9.79
CA PHE A 59 -0.42 5.99 -9.96
C PHE A 59 -0.88 7.46 -10.08
N PHE A 60 -0.24 8.38 -9.37
CA PHE A 60 -0.62 9.80 -9.32
C PHE A 60 0.38 10.73 -10.03
N GLY A 61 1.59 10.27 -10.29
CA GLY A 61 2.51 10.97 -11.18
C GLY A 61 2.10 10.70 -12.62
N LYS A 62 1.60 11.74 -13.28
CA LYS A 62 1.39 11.78 -14.74
C LYS A 62 2.61 11.20 -15.47
N VAL A 63 2.33 10.38 -16.49
CA VAL A 63 3.23 10.18 -17.65
C VAL A 63 3.74 11.53 -18.13
#